data_AF-N2BR00-F1
#
_entry.id   AF-N2BR00-F1
#
_cell.length_a   1.000
_cell.length_b   1.000
_cell.length_c   1.000
_cell.angle_alpha   90.00
_cell.angle_beta   90.00
_cell.angle_gamma   90.00
#
_symmetry.space_group_name_H-M   'P 1'
#
loop_
_entity.id
_entity.type
_entity.pdbx_description
1 polymer ?
#
loop_
_entity_poly.entity_id
_entity_poly.type
_entity_poly.pdbx_seq_one_letter_code
_entity_poly.pdbx_strand_id
1 'polypeptide(L)' 'MDETLRRKLVTYFTSPGDVPASEKFVGWTDKDFEEASKIKELNSPKNYAEYEAFKQKVLQGSL' A
#
# COMPACT_ATOMS: atom_id res chain seq x y z
N MET A 1 6.07 9.62 -5.30
CA MET A 1 4.76 9.51 -4.60
C MET A 1 4.68 10.59 -3.52
N ASP A 2 3.50 10.98 -3.00
CA ASP A 2 3.45 11.87 -1.82
C ASP A 2 3.89 11.13 -0.54
N GLU A 3 4.64 11.81 0.33
CA GLU A 3 5.19 11.22 1.57
C GLU A 3 4.10 10.76 2.55
N THR A 4 2.93 11.43 2.54
CA THR A 4 1.77 11.04 3.37
C THR A 4 1.21 9.70 2.92
N LEU A 5 1.04 9.51 1.61
CA LEU A 5 0.56 8.26 1.04
C LEU A 5 1.58 7.13 1.24
N ARG A 6 2.88 7.43 1.10
CA ARG A 6 3.95 6.45 1.37
C ARG A 6 3.89 5.94 2.81
N ARG A 7 3.75 6.83 3.80
CA ARG A 7 3.64 6.44 5.22
C ARG A 7 2.41 5.57 5.48
N LYS A 8 1.26 5.93 4.90
CA LYS A 8 0.04 5.11 4.96
C LYS A 8 0.26 3.71 4.39
N LEU A 9 0.92 3.60 3.24
CA LEU A 9 1.26 2.31 2.62
C LEU A 9 2.28 1.50 3.44
N VAL A 10 3.27 2.15 4.05
CA VAL A 10 4.21 1.49 4.98
C VAL A 10 3.43 0.85 6.13
N THR A 11 2.57 1.61 6.81
CA THR A 11 1.70 1.09 7.88
C THR A 11 0.84 -0.08 7.38
N TYR A 12 0.26 0.05 6.18
CA TYR A 12 -0.53 -1.03 5.59
C TYR A 12 0.29 -2.32 5.36
N PHE A 13 1.52 -2.21 4.86
CA PHE A 13 2.37 -3.38 4.56
C PHE A 13 3.00 -4.01 5.81
N THR A 14 3.16 -3.26 6.89
CA THR A 14 3.75 -3.75 8.15
C THR A 14 2.72 -4.13 9.20
N SER A 15 1.45 -3.73 9.04
CA SER A 15 0.38 -4.07 9.99
C SER A 15 0.12 -5.58 10.02
N PRO A 16 -0.15 -6.15 11.21
CA PRO A 16 -0.59 -7.54 11.35
C PRO A 16 -1.85 -7.86 10.54
N GLY A 17 -1.99 -9.12 10.11
CA GLY A 17 -3.10 -9.56 9.26
C GLY A 17 -4.46 -9.65 9.96
N ASP A 18 -4.47 -9.68 11.29
CA ASP A 18 -5.63 -9.73 12.17
C ASP A 18 -6.22 -8.35 12.50
N VAL A 19 -5.53 -7.26 12.13
CA VAL A 19 -6.04 -5.90 12.29
C VAL A 19 -7.22 -5.67 11.33
N PRO A 20 -8.38 -5.19 11.83
CA PRO A 20 -9.52 -4.88 10.97
C PRO A 20 -9.14 -3.89 9.86
N ALA A 21 -9.64 -4.12 8.64
CA ALA A 21 -9.36 -3.22 7.52
C ALA A 21 -9.77 -1.77 7.82
N SER A 22 -10.87 -1.55 8.55
CA SER A 22 -11.31 -0.23 8.98
C SER A 22 -10.26 0.50 9.81
N GLU A 23 -9.57 -0.20 10.73
CA GLU A 23 -8.48 0.35 11.54
C GLU A 23 -7.22 0.58 10.71
N LYS A 24 -6.89 -0.37 9.84
CA LYS A 24 -5.73 -0.34 8.95
C LYS A 24 -5.75 0.87 7.98
N PHE A 25 -6.94 1.30 7.59
CA PHE A 25 -7.17 2.40 6.67
C PHE A 25 -7.74 3.67 7.34
N VAL A 26 -7.70 3.78 8.68
CA VAL A 26 -8.12 5.01 9.37
C VAL A 26 -7.35 6.22 8.84
N GLY A 27 -8.07 7.29 8.51
CA GLY A 27 -7.48 8.54 8.00
C GLY A 27 -7.06 8.50 6.54
N TRP A 28 -7.44 7.46 5.80
CA TRP A 28 -7.35 7.43 4.34
C TRP A 28 -8.51 8.20 3.71
N THR A 29 -8.19 8.92 2.65
CA THR A 29 -9.12 9.67 1.81
C THR A 29 -9.47 8.84 0.58
N ASP A 30 -10.56 9.19 -0.12
CA ASP A 30 -10.93 8.54 -1.38
C ASP A 30 -9.78 8.52 -2.40
N LYS A 31 -8.96 9.59 -2.42
CA LYS A 31 -7.76 9.67 -3.26
C LYS A 31 -6.68 8.66 -2.87
N ASP A 32 -6.47 8.42 -1.57
CA ASP A 32 -5.51 7.40 -1.11
C ASP A 32 -5.95 6.01 -1.56
N PHE A 33 -7.25 5.74 -1.54
CA PHE A 33 -7.82 4.47 -2.02
C PHE A 33 -7.72 4.33 -3.54
N GLU A 34 -7.94 5.40 -4.32
CA GLU A 34 -7.76 5.37 -5.76
C GLU A 34 -6.31 5.02 -6.15
N GLU A 35 -5.35 5.67 -5.49
CA GLU A 35 -3.92 5.42 -5.71
C GLU A 35 -3.51 4.01 -5.24
N ALA A 36 -4.01 3.55 -4.09
CA ALA A 36 -3.77 2.18 -3.62
C ALA A 36 -4.48 1.12 -4.46
N SER A 37 -5.61 1.45 -5.10
CA SER A 37 -6.31 0.52 -6.01
C SER A 37 -5.49 0.28 -7.28
N LYS A 38 -4.85 1.30 -7.84
CA LYS A 38 -3.90 1.14 -8.96
C LYS A 38 -2.75 0.20 -8.59
N ILE A 39 -2.30 0.26 -7.32
CA ILE A 39 -1.29 -0.67 -6.77
C ILE A 39 -1.87 -2.08 -6.58
N LYS A 40 -3.13 -2.19 -6.15
CA LYS A 40 -3.83 -3.47 -5.96
C LYS A 40 -4.07 -4.21 -7.27
N GLU A 41 -4.24 -3.51 -8.39
CA GLU A 41 -4.33 -4.12 -9.73
C GLU A 41 -3.03 -4.86 -10.11
N LEU A 42 -1.88 -4.42 -9.58
CA LEU A 42 -0.60 -5.14 -9.69
C LEU A 42 -0.54 -6.40 -8.82
N ASN A 43 -1.39 -6.54 -7.81
CA ASN A 43 -1.47 -7.75 -6.96
C ASN A 43 -2.24 -8.90 -7.64
N SER A 44 -2.21 -8.95 -8.98
CA SER A 44 -2.69 -10.08 -9.75
C SER A 44 -1.59 -11.15 -9.84
N PRO A 45 -1.90 -12.46 -9.95
CA PRO A 45 -0.89 -13.51 -10.08
C PRO A 45 0.11 -13.27 -11.23
N LYS A 46 -0.33 -12.56 -12.28
CA LYS A 46 0.50 -12.19 -13.43
C LYS A 46 1.55 -11.10 -13.12
N ASN A 47 1.29 -10.25 -12.13
CA ASN A 47 2.08 -9.05 -11.82
C ASN A 47 2.63 -9.07 -10.37
N TYR A 48 2.56 -10.21 -9.68
CA TYR A 48 2.94 -10.32 -8.28
C TYR A 48 4.40 -9.93 -8.01
N ALA A 49 5.31 -10.19 -8.95
CA ALA A 49 6.70 -9.74 -8.85
C ALA A 49 6.83 -8.20 -8.82
N GLU A 50 6.01 -7.51 -9.60
CA GLU A 50 5.96 -6.04 -9.62
C GLU A 50 5.34 -5.49 -8.33
N TYR A 51 4.31 -6.15 -7.81
CA TYR A 51 3.72 -5.83 -6.51
C TYR A 51 4.74 -5.97 -5.36
N GLU A 52 5.49 -7.07 -5.30
CA GLU A 52 6.53 -7.25 -4.28
C GLU A 52 7.67 -6.23 -4.44
N ALA A 53 8.10 -5.94 -5.67
CA ALA A 53 9.10 -4.90 -5.93
C ALA A 53 8.61 -3.51 -5.49
N PHE A 54 7.34 -3.18 -5.76
CA PHE A 54 6.73 -1.93 -5.31
C PHE A 54 6.67 -1.84 -3.78
N LYS A 55 6.19 -2.91 -3.11
CA LYS A 55 6.18 -3.02 -1.66
C LYS A 55 7.56 -2.77 -1.07
N GLN A 56 8.61 -3.41 -1.61
CA GLN A 56 9.98 -3.19 -1.16
C GLN A 56 10.43 -1.74 -1.33
N LYS A 57 10.14 -1.10 -2.46
CA LYS A 57 10.46 0.33 -2.66
C LYS A 57 9.75 1.24 -1.66
N VAL A 58 8.48 0.96 -1.33
CA VAL A 58 7.71 1.73 -0.33
C VAL A 58 8.38 1.62 1.04
N LEU A 59 8.74 0.40 1.44
CA LEU A 59 9.36 0.11 2.74
C LEU A 59 10.78 0.70 2.85
N GLN A 60 11.54 0.73 1.75
CA GLN A 60 12.88 1.31 1.70
C GLN A 60 12.89 2.84 1.57
N GLY A 61 11.75 3.46 1.24
CA GLY A 61 11.67 4.90 0.98
C GLY A 61 12.26 5.33 -0.37
N SER A 62 12.36 4.41 -1.32
CA SER A 62 13.01 4.60 -2.63
C SER A 62 12.03 5.01 -3.75
N LEU A 63 10.92 5.69 -3.43
CA LEU A 63 9.74 5.93 -4.28
C LEU A 63 9.32 7.42 -4.35
#